data_AF-A0A935M7L2-F1
#
_entry.id   AF-A0A935M7L2-F1
#
_cell.length_a   1.000
_cell.length_b   1.000
_cell.length_c   1.000
_cell.angle_alpha   90.00
_cell.angle_beta   90.00
_cell.angle_gamma   90.00
#
_symmetry.space_group_name_H-M   'P 1'
#
loop_
_entity.id
_entity.type
_entity.pdbx_description
1 polymer ?
#
loop_
_entity_poly.entity_id
_entity_poly.type
_entity_poly.pdbx_seq_one_letter_code
_entity_poly.pdbx_strand_id
1 'polypeptide(L)'
;MPRLRTRKTRRTRWTPIGNWKAIDELCEAYIEGHAKKKKKTWKNDESSLKRYVLSKLSGRLVASLVTADIEAIHSELGVAHPYGANNLLKVIRKMFNWGKVAGLVPRDFPNIVSGIVRFPERSRKRFITTVEMPRFLQALEQEDNDYARHGIWLLLLMGLRCKELLKAKWDDIDWDMGTLFIGLTKNGEPLLAPISDAAMERLRIIPRTSENPYIICGKLRGKHLSGLGEPFRRTLKRAGLVNLRIHDLRRTVGSWLAQDGQSLHLIGDVLNHRDPKTTAGYAYFQTQQRREALTGHGNRVLALTPTHLRMPAAPTGISASTLLPTAEAEPVIATENSTARYRHYFRRDDLYRLVWTSPVSEIAERLGVSDVGLAKLCRRAEIPLPGRGYWQRCEAGQAVEPTPLREAPKGLAEWLRIRGSKPAAGTQMIPMAEAA
;
A
#
# COMPACT_ATOMS: atom_id res chain seq x y z
N MET A 1 -40.19 -2.85 52.29
CA MET A 1 -40.64 -3.07 50.90
C MET A 1 -41.28 -1.80 50.35
N PRO A 2 -40.72 -1.20 49.29
CA PRO A 2 -41.53 -0.49 48.31
C PRO A 2 -41.22 -1.00 46.87
N ARG A 3 -42.29 -1.26 46.11
CA ARG A 3 -42.26 -1.79 44.75
C ARG A 3 -41.77 -0.73 43.76
N LEU A 4 -40.67 -0.99 43.06
CA LEU A 4 -40.21 -0.22 41.90
C LEU A 4 -41.19 -0.42 40.73
N ARG A 5 -41.91 0.64 40.36
CA ARG A 5 -42.73 0.70 39.14
C ARG A 5 -41.82 0.65 37.91
N THR A 6 -42.01 -0.37 37.08
CA THR A 6 -41.36 -0.50 35.77
C THR A 6 -41.92 0.57 34.81
N ARG A 7 -41.05 1.48 34.34
CA ARG A 7 -41.36 2.40 33.24
C ARG A 7 -41.34 1.61 31.94
N LYS A 8 -42.52 1.26 31.42
CA LYS A 8 -42.68 0.77 30.04
C LYS A 8 -42.21 1.86 29.06
N THR A 9 -41.09 1.64 28.38
CA THR A 9 -40.65 2.44 27.24
C THR A 9 -41.69 2.33 26.13
N ARG A 10 -42.43 3.43 25.89
CA ARG A 10 -43.32 3.59 24.73
C ARG A 10 -42.46 3.50 23.45
N ARG A 11 -42.56 2.38 22.73
CA ARG A 11 -42.24 2.34 21.29
C ARG A 11 -43.30 3.18 20.58
N THR A 12 -42.96 4.41 20.24
CA THR A 12 -43.77 5.27 19.38
C THR A 12 -43.86 4.59 18.01
N ARG A 13 -45.03 3.99 17.73
CA ARG A 13 -45.39 3.42 16.44
C ARG A 13 -45.60 4.61 15.49
N TRP A 14 -44.61 4.84 14.63
CA TRP A 14 -44.64 5.90 13.62
C TRP A 14 -45.75 5.57 12.60
N THR A 15 -46.74 6.43 12.45
CA THR A 15 -47.79 6.34 11.43
C THR A 15 -47.36 7.15 10.20
N PRO A 16 -47.24 6.54 9.01
CA PRO A 16 -46.81 7.27 7.82
C PRO A 16 -47.98 8.11 7.28
N ILE A 17 -47.95 9.41 7.54
CA ILE A 17 -48.79 10.39 6.84
C ILE A 17 -47.94 10.91 5.67
N GLY A 18 -48.22 10.45 4.45
CA GLY A 18 -47.59 10.91 3.21
C GLY A 18 -47.46 9.81 2.16
N ASN A 19 -47.63 10.17 0.88
CA ASN A 19 -47.44 9.29 -0.27
C ASN A 19 -45.92 9.09 -0.52
N TRP A 20 -45.26 8.44 0.42
CA TRP A 20 -43.81 8.28 0.40
C TRP A 20 -43.41 7.25 -0.64
N LYS A 21 -42.40 7.59 -1.44
CA LYS A 21 -41.99 6.77 -2.59
C LYS A 21 -41.34 5.46 -2.16
N ALA A 22 -41.41 4.46 -3.06
CA ALA A 22 -40.62 3.25 -2.92
C ALA A 22 -39.12 3.55 -3.08
N ILE A 23 -38.26 2.69 -2.54
CA ILE A 23 -36.80 2.83 -2.67
C ILE A 23 -36.34 2.81 -4.14
N ASP A 24 -37.09 2.13 -5.01
CA ASP A 24 -36.89 2.05 -6.45
C ASP A 24 -36.94 3.43 -7.08
N GLU A 25 -38.02 4.16 -6.81
CA GLU A 25 -38.24 5.52 -7.29
C GLU A 25 -37.17 6.49 -6.75
N LEU A 26 -36.75 6.32 -5.48
CA LEU A 26 -35.67 7.14 -4.92
C LEU A 26 -34.33 6.86 -5.63
N CYS A 27 -34.03 5.59 -5.92
CA CYS A 27 -32.81 5.21 -6.64
C CYS A 27 -32.80 5.79 -8.05
N GLU A 28 -33.90 5.62 -8.79
CA GLU A 28 -34.05 6.15 -10.15
C GLU A 28 -33.94 7.68 -10.17
N ALA A 29 -34.70 8.37 -9.31
CA ALA A 29 -34.67 9.82 -9.20
C ALA A 29 -33.27 10.34 -8.83
N TYR A 30 -32.54 9.65 -7.94
CA TYR A 30 -31.16 10.01 -7.61
C TYR A 30 -30.21 9.84 -8.81
N ILE A 31 -30.34 8.75 -9.56
CA ILE A 31 -29.48 8.50 -10.72
C ILE A 31 -29.72 9.55 -11.81
N GLU A 32 -30.97 9.81 -12.18
CA GLU A 32 -31.34 10.78 -13.23
C GLU A 32 -31.18 12.23 -12.77
N GLY A 33 -31.69 12.56 -11.60
CA GLY A 33 -31.78 13.92 -11.08
C GLY A 33 -30.47 14.46 -10.50
N HIS A 34 -29.58 13.59 -10.04
CA HIS A 34 -28.34 14.00 -9.35
C HIS A 34 -27.07 13.36 -9.93
N ALA A 35 -27.00 12.04 -9.97
CA ALA A 35 -25.76 11.33 -10.28
C ALA A 35 -25.29 11.62 -11.71
N LYS A 36 -26.15 11.41 -12.72
CA LYS A 36 -25.83 11.66 -14.13
C LYS A 36 -25.37 13.10 -14.39
N LYS A 37 -26.03 14.08 -13.75
CA LYS A 37 -25.75 15.51 -13.94
C LYS A 37 -24.44 15.96 -13.28
N LYS A 38 -24.02 15.32 -12.19
CA LYS A 38 -22.88 15.80 -11.37
C LYS A 38 -21.61 14.96 -11.49
N LYS A 39 -21.66 13.73 -12.00
CA LYS A 39 -20.46 12.88 -12.07
C LYS A 39 -20.41 11.97 -13.30
N LYS A 40 -19.22 11.82 -13.87
CA LYS A 40 -18.96 10.91 -15.00
C LYS A 40 -19.07 9.43 -14.61
N THR A 41 -18.88 9.09 -13.34
CA THR A 41 -18.90 7.72 -12.81
C THR A 41 -20.27 7.32 -12.25
N TRP A 42 -21.36 7.89 -12.77
CA TRP A 42 -22.72 7.61 -12.29
C TRP A 42 -23.13 6.14 -12.47
N LYS A 43 -22.69 5.49 -13.56
CA LYS A 43 -22.94 4.07 -13.84
C LYS A 43 -22.50 3.13 -12.71
N ASN A 44 -21.44 3.50 -11.98
CA ASN A 44 -20.97 2.70 -10.84
C ASN A 44 -21.94 2.78 -9.64
N ASP A 45 -22.54 3.95 -9.39
CA ASP A 45 -23.54 4.09 -8.33
C ASP A 45 -24.79 3.30 -8.72
N GLU A 46 -25.26 3.46 -9.96
CA GLU A 46 -26.43 2.76 -10.48
C GLU A 46 -26.24 1.24 -10.38
N SER A 47 -25.12 0.71 -10.86
CA SER A 47 -24.82 -0.73 -10.78
C SER A 47 -24.75 -1.21 -9.34
N SER A 48 -24.17 -0.42 -8.42
CA SER A 48 -24.09 -0.79 -7.01
C SER A 48 -25.46 -0.78 -6.34
N LEU A 49 -26.29 0.22 -6.59
CA LEU A 49 -27.65 0.32 -6.06
C LEU A 49 -28.52 -0.82 -6.61
N LYS A 50 -28.48 -1.09 -7.91
CA LYS A 50 -29.20 -2.22 -8.54
C LYS A 50 -28.79 -3.56 -7.92
N ARG A 51 -27.49 -3.82 -7.85
CA ARG A 51 -26.96 -5.12 -7.42
C ARG A 51 -27.18 -5.41 -5.93
N TYR A 52 -27.09 -4.39 -5.07
CA TYR A 52 -27.05 -4.61 -3.62
C TYR A 52 -28.26 -4.07 -2.88
N VAL A 53 -28.87 -2.99 -3.34
CA VAL A 53 -30.02 -2.35 -2.67
C VAL A 53 -31.33 -2.84 -3.28
N LEU A 54 -31.52 -2.65 -4.58
CA LEU A 54 -32.79 -3.00 -5.24
C LEU A 54 -33.03 -4.52 -5.27
N SER A 55 -31.97 -5.31 -5.39
CA SER A 55 -32.09 -6.78 -5.34
C SER A 55 -32.68 -7.33 -4.04
N LYS A 56 -32.67 -6.56 -2.94
CA LYS A 56 -33.13 -6.99 -1.61
C LYS A 56 -34.27 -6.15 -1.04
N LEU A 57 -34.37 -4.89 -1.45
CA LEU A 57 -35.27 -3.92 -0.84
C LEU A 57 -36.31 -3.34 -1.82
N SER A 58 -36.32 -3.77 -3.09
CA SER A 58 -37.30 -3.31 -4.09
C SER A 58 -38.73 -3.44 -3.57
N GLY A 59 -39.55 -2.43 -3.85
CA GLY A 59 -40.94 -2.30 -3.41
C GLY A 59 -41.11 -1.79 -1.98
N ARG A 60 -40.06 -1.74 -1.16
CA ARG A 60 -40.17 -1.19 0.21
C ARG A 60 -40.27 0.33 0.18
N LEU A 61 -41.15 0.87 1.03
CA LEU A 61 -41.28 2.30 1.24
C LEU A 61 -40.03 2.85 1.91
N VAL A 62 -39.54 4.01 1.44
CA VAL A 62 -38.37 4.69 2.02
C VAL A 62 -38.53 4.92 3.52
N ALA A 63 -39.72 5.32 3.96
CA ALA A 63 -40.04 5.57 5.37
C ALA A 63 -40.02 4.30 6.23
N SER A 64 -40.09 3.11 5.63
CA SER A 64 -40.06 1.82 6.34
C SER A 64 -38.65 1.26 6.55
N LEU A 65 -37.64 1.87 5.93
CA LEU A 65 -36.26 1.39 5.98
C LEU A 65 -35.60 1.78 7.30
N VAL A 66 -34.87 0.82 7.87
CA VAL A 66 -34.08 1.03 9.09
C VAL A 66 -32.61 0.79 8.84
N THR A 67 -31.75 1.26 9.75
CA THR A 67 -30.30 1.06 9.65
C THR A 67 -29.92 -0.41 9.53
N ALA A 68 -30.64 -1.31 10.21
CA ALA A 68 -30.41 -2.75 10.17
C ALA A 68 -30.56 -3.33 8.75
N ASP A 69 -31.46 -2.78 7.91
CA ASP A 69 -31.64 -3.25 6.53
C ASP A 69 -30.36 -3.04 5.71
N ILE A 70 -29.72 -1.88 5.86
CA ILE A 70 -28.48 -1.57 5.13
C ILE A 70 -27.25 -2.21 5.79
N GLU A 71 -27.25 -2.33 7.11
CA GLU A 71 -26.17 -2.99 7.85
C GLU A 71 -26.05 -4.47 7.48
N ALA A 72 -27.17 -5.17 7.26
CA ALA A 72 -27.15 -6.55 6.76
C ALA A 72 -26.49 -6.64 5.37
N ILE A 73 -26.86 -5.75 4.44
CA ILE A 73 -26.29 -5.70 3.08
C ILE A 73 -24.80 -5.35 3.14
N HIS A 74 -24.43 -4.36 3.96
CA HIS A 74 -23.05 -3.92 4.16
C HIS A 74 -22.19 -5.03 4.74
N SER A 75 -22.68 -5.73 5.76
CA SER A 75 -21.98 -6.82 6.42
C SER A 75 -21.73 -7.98 5.45
N GLU A 76 -22.76 -8.40 4.71
CA GLU A 76 -22.66 -9.47 3.72
C GLU A 76 -21.67 -9.13 2.60
N LEU A 77 -21.78 -7.93 2.01
CA LEU A 77 -20.83 -7.48 0.98
C LEU A 77 -19.41 -7.33 1.53
N GLY A 78 -19.29 -6.93 2.79
CA GLY A 78 -18.04 -6.66 3.47
C GLY A 78 -17.16 -7.89 3.69
N VAL A 79 -17.75 -9.09 3.78
CA VAL A 79 -17.00 -10.35 3.94
C VAL A 79 -16.01 -10.54 2.78
N ALA A 80 -16.47 -10.34 1.54
CA ALA A 80 -15.63 -10.50 0.35
C ALA A 80 -15.02 -9.17 -0.12
N HIS A 81 -15.73 -8.07 0.05
CA HIS A 81 -15.39 -6.78 -0.56
C HIS A 81 -15.56 -5.59 0.41
N PRO A 82 -14.72 -5.48 1.47
CA PRO A 82 -14.80 -4.42 2.48
C PRO A 82 -14.87 -3.00 1.89
N TYR A 83 -14.00 -2.70 0.92
CA TYR A 83 -13.96 -1.40 0.25
C TYR A 83 -15.22 -1.12 -0.58
N GLY A 84 -15.75 -2.15 -1.24
CA GLY A 84 -17.01 -2.07 -1.99
C GLY A 84 -18.19 -1.76 -1.06
N ALA A 85 -18.25 -2.46 0.07
CA ALA A 85 -19.26 -2.23 1.11
C ALA A 85 -19.21 -0.78 1.65
N ASN A 86 -18.02 -0.29 2.01
CA ASN A 86 -17.87 1.09 2.48
C ASN A 86 -18.23 2.12 1.41
N ASN A 87 -17.94 1.86 0.13
CA ASN A 87 -18.36 2.73 -0.97
C ASN A 87 -19.87 2.73 -1.17
N LEU A 88 -20.53 1.58 -1.03
CA LEU A 88 -21.99 1.49 -1.08
C LEU A 88 -22.63 2.41 -0.02
N LEU A 89 -22.12 2.40 1.22
CA LEU A 89 -22.59 3.32 2.26
C LEU A 89 -22.43 4.79 1.85
N LYS A 90 -21.35 5.17 1.16
CA LYS A 90 -21.15 6.54 0.67
C LYS A 90 -22.22 6.92 -0.36
N VAL A 91 -22.55 6.00 -1.28
CA VAL A 91 -23.59 6.20 -2.30
C VAL A 91 -24.96 6.34 -1.64
N ILE A 92 -25.34 5.41 -0.75
CA ILE A 92 -26.63 5.45 -0.05
C ILE A 92 -26.74 6.71 0.80
N ARG A 93 -25.68 7.09 1.54
CA ARG A 93 -25.67 8.33 2.33
C ARG A 93 -26.01 9.53 1.45
N LYS A 94 -25.35 9.63 0.30
CA LYS A 94 -25.53 10.74 -0.64
C LYS A 94 -26.93 10.74 -1.26
N MET A 95 -27.43 9.57 -1.65
CA MET A 95 -28.79 9.39 -2.17
C MET A 95 -29.84 9.86 -1.18
N PHE A 96 -29.77 9.44 0.08
CA PHE A 96 -30.72 9.86 1.12
C PHE A 96 -30.62 11.36 1.43
N ASN A 97 -29.42 11.91 1.53
CA ASN A 97 -29.24 13.34 1.77
C ASN A 97 -29.79 14.18 0.61
N TRP A 98 -29.57 13.76 -0.64
CA TRP A 98 -30.15 14.42 -1.79
C TRP A 98 -31.68 14.25 -1.84
N GLY A 99 -32.19 13.06 -1.54
CA GLY A 99 -33.62 12.77 -1.52
C GLY A 99 -34.39 13.64 -0.54
N LYS A 100 -33.77 14.02 0.59
CA LYS A 100 -34.35 15.01 1.54
C LYS A 100 -34.53 16.39 0.92
N VAL A 101 -33.52 16.85 0.19
CA VAL A 101 -33.56 18.14 -0.51
C VAL A 101 -34.59 18.11 -1.64
N ALA A 102 -34.68 16.98 -2.34
CA ALA A 102 -35.64 16.76 -3.43
C ALA A 102 -37.09 16.49 -2.96
N GLY A 103 -37.35 16.40 -1.65
CA GLY A 103 -38.68 16.11 -1.10
C GLY A 103 -39.13 14.65 -1.24
N LEU A 104 -38.24 13.75 -1.66
CA LEU A 104 -38.51 12.31 -1.83
C LEU A 104 -38.28 11.50 -0.55
N VAL A 105 -37.55 12.08 0.40
CA VAL A 105 -37.31 11.55 1.74
C VAL A 105 -37.79 12.61 2.73
N PRO A 106 -38.53 12.26 3.79
CA PRO A 106 -38.92 13.25 4.80
C PRO A 106 -37.67 13.95 5.38
N ARG A 107 -37.74 15.27 5.59
CA ARG A 107 -36.57 16.06 6.03
C ARG A 107 -35.97 15.54 7.34
N ASP A 108 -36.84 15.20 8.29
CA ASP A 108 -36.47 14.70 9.61
C ASP A 108 -36.14 13.21 9.64
N PHE A 109 -36.34 12.49 8.54
CA PHE A 109 -36.03 11.05 8.47
C PHE A 109 -34.52 10.84 8.62
N PRO A 110 -34.03 10.05 9.59
CA PRO A 110 -32.60 9.86 9.76
C PRO A 110 -31.98 9.22 8.52
N ASN A 111 -30.72 9.54 8.24
CA ASN A 111 -30.00 8.84 7.19
C ASN A 111 -29.77 7.39 7.64
N ILE A 112 -30.30 6.43 6.89
CA ILE A 112 -30.29 5.00 7.27
C ILE A 112 -28.90 4.36 7.30
N VAL A 113 -27.85 5.08 6.88
CA VAL A 113 -26.46 4.61 7.05
C VAL A 113 -25.70 5.38 8.14
N SER A 114 -26.38 6.19 8.93
CA SER A 114 -25.81 6.79 10.12
C SER A 114 -25.62 5.74 11.21
N GLY A 115 -24.45 5.75 11.86
CA GLY A 115 -24.11 4.79 12.92
C GLY A 115 -23.46 3.49 12.44
N ILE A 116 -23.57 3.14 11.15
CA ILE A 116 -22.93 1.92 10.62
C ILE A 116 -21.41 2.07 10.66
N VAL A 117 -20.75 1.16 11.38
CA VAL A 117 -19.29 1.09 11.49
C VAL A 117 -18.73 0.57 10.16
N ARG A 118 -17.79 1.33 9.59
CA ARG A 118 -17.14 0.95 8.33
C ARG A 118 -16.10 -0.14 8.57
N PHE A 119 -15.91 -1.01 7.57
CA PHE A 119 -14.80 -1.95 7.58
C PHE A 119 -13.46 -1.20 7.56
N PRO A 120 -12.43 -1.71 8.25
CA PRO A 120 -11.09 -1.13 8.18
C PRO A 120 -10.54 -1.20 6.75
N GLU A 121 -10.14 -0.06 6.20
CA GLU A 121 -9.53 0.02 4.88
C GLU A 121 -8.00 0.04 5.03
N ARG A 122 -7.32 -0.92 4.39
CA ARG A 122 -5.86 -0.93 4.33
C ARG A 122 -5.39 -0.43 2.96
N SER A 123 -4.57 0.61 2.98
CA SER A 123 -3.90 1.09 1.77
C SER A 123 -2.97 0.02 1.21
N ARG A 124 -3.08 -0.22 -0.10
CA ARG A 124 -2.22 -1.18 -0.81
C ARG A 124 -0.78 -0.67 -0.86
N LYS A 125 0.16 -1.49 -0.36
CA LYS A 125 1.60 -1.20 -0.31
C LYS A 125 2.44 -2.02 -1.30
N ARG A 126 1.81 -2.71 -2.25
CA ARG A 126 2.50 -3.55 -3.23
C ARG A 126 3.11 -2.69 -4.35
N PHE A 127 4.36 -2.99 -4.68
CA PHE A 127 5.14 -2.48 -5.80
C PHE A 127 6.14 -3.56 -6.24
N ILE A 128 6.69 -3.51 -7.45
CA ILE A 128 7.68 -4.49 -7.92
C ILE A 128 9.00 -4.25 -7.18
N THR A 129 9.57 -5.29 -6.58
CA THR A 129 10.87 -5.16 -5.89
C THR A 129 12.04 -5.21 -6.87
N THR A 130 13.21 -4.77 -6.44
CA THR A 130 14.44 -4.85 -7.24
C THR A 130 14.80 -6.29 -7.64
N VAL A 131 14.45 -7.28 -6.80
CA VAL A 131 14.62 -8.71 -7.09
C VAL A 131 13.59 -9.23 -8.11
N GLU A 132 12.38 -8.66 -8.11
CA GLU A 132 11.31 -9.05 -9.04
C GLU A 132 11.41 -8.36 -10.41
N MET A 133 12.08 -7.21 -10.50
CA MET A 133 12.13 -6.42 -11.73
C MET A 133 12.77 -7.16 -12.91
N PRO A 134 13.95 -7.80 -12.78
CA PRO A 134 14.59 -8.46 -13.93
C PRO A 134 13.70 -9.53 -14.56
N ARG A 135 13.09 -10.39 -13.73
CA ARG A 135 12.15 -11.42 -14.17
C ARG A 135 10.85 -10.84 -14.74
N PHE A 136 10.36 -9.72 -14.21
CA PHE A 136 9.21 -9.01 -14.78
C PHE A 136 9.53 -8.48 -16.19
N LEU A 137 10.67 -7.83 -16.37
CA LEU A 137 11.09 -7.24 -17.65
C LEU A 137 11.39 -8.33 -18.70
N GLN A 138 12.06 -9.41 -18.31
CA GLN A 138 12.29 -10.56 -19.20
C GLN A 138 10.95 -11.16 -19.68
N ALA A 139 9.98 -11.28 -18.77
CA ALA A 139 8.65 -11.75 -19.13
C ALA A 139 7.85 -10.74 -19.96
N LEU A 140 8.09 -9.44 -19.78
CA LEU A 140 7.45 -8.38 -20.54
C LEU A 140 7.94 -8.37 -21.98
N GLU A 141 9.23 -8.57 -22.22
CA GLU A 141 9.80 -8.62 -23.57
C GLU A 141 9.23 -9.76 -24.42
N GLN A 142 8.68 -10.80 -23.79
CA GLN A 142 7.96 -11.90 -24.46
C GLN A 142 6.46 -11.61 -24.69
N GLU A 143 6.00 -10.37 -24.56
CA GLU A 143 4.61 -10.00 -24.86
C GLU A 143 4.43 -9.73 -26.37
N ASP A 144 3.62 -10.56 -27.03
CA ASP A 144 3.41 -10.52 -28.48
C ASP A 144 2.82 -9.19 -28.97
N ASN A 145 1.95 -8.56 -28.17
CA ASN A 145 1.43 -7.25 -28.52
C ASN A 145 2.46 -6.16 -28.23
N ASP A 146 3.14 -5.72 -29.28
CA ASP A 146 4.21 -4.73 -29.21
C ASP A 146 3.77 -3.41 -28.53
N TYR A 147 2.63 -2.85 -28.94
CA TYR A 147 2.06 -1.66 -28.30
C TYR A 147 1.76 -1.88 -26.80
N ALA A 148 1.27 -3.06 -26.41
CA ALA A 148 1.06 -3.36 -25.01
C ALA A 148 2.38 -3.49 -24.23
N ARG A 149 3.39 -4.09 -24.84
CA ARG A 149 4.74 -4.21 -24.29
C ARG A 149 5.36 -2.85 -24.02
N HIS A 150 5.40 -1.98 -25.04
CA HIS A 150 5.89 -0.61 -24.92
C HIS A 150 5.04 0.22 -23.94
N GLY A 151 3.72 0.04 -23.95
CA GLY A 151 2.82 0.70 -23.01
C GLY A 151 3.14 0.36 -21.55
N ILE A 152 3.44 -0.89 -21.23
CA ILE A 152 3.81 -1.31 -19.87
C ILE A 152 5.19 -0.75 -19.49
N TRP A 153 6.16 -0.72 -20.41
CA TRP A 153 7.46 -0.09 -20.20
C TRP A 153 7.33 1.39 -19.86
N LEU A 154 6.59 2.16 -20.67
CA LEU A 154 6.42 3.59 -20.43
C LEU A 154 5.73 3.88 -19.09
N LEU A 155 4.80 3.04 -18.64
CA LEU A 155 4.21 3.18 -17.30
C LEU A 155 5.24 3.02 -16.17
N LEU A 156 6.25 2.17 -16.35
CA LEU A 156 7.36 2.00 -15.39
C LEU A 156 8.39 3.12 -15.48
N LEU A 157 8.62 3.68 -16.66
CA LEU A 157 9.65 4.71 -16.87
C LEU A 157 9.17 6.13 -16.56
N MET A 158 7.84 6.36 -16.58
CA MET A 158 7.25 7.69 -16.44
C MET A 158 6.25 7.80 -15.28
N GLY A 159 5.76 6.67 -14.75
CA GLY A 159 4.79 6.69 -13.63
C GLY A 159 3.41 7.25 -13.99
N LEU A 160 3.04 7.32 -15.27
CA LEU A 160 1.74 7.83 -15.71
C LEU A 160 0.55 6.97 -15.24
N ARG A 161 -0.67 7.51 -15.24
CA ARG A 161 -1.85 6.65 -15.14
C ARG A 161 -2.04 5.92 -16.47
N CYS A 162 -2.42 4.65 -16.42
CA CYS A 162 -2.65 3.84 -17.62
C CYS A 162 -3.54 4.52 -18.67
N LYS A 163 -4.65 5.15 -18.26
CA LYS A 163 -5.54 5.85 -19.19
C LYS A 163 -4.97 7.15 -19.76
N GLU A 164 -4.01 7.78 -19.09
CA GLU A 164 -3.33 8.98 -19.60
C GLU A 164 -2.39 8.55 -20.73
N LEU A 165 -1.51 7.57 -20.47
CA LEU A 165 -0.61 7.01 -21.48
C LEU A 165 -1.37 6.47 -22.69
N LEU A 166 -2.44 5.68 -22.47
CA LEU A 166 -3.21 5.11 -23.57
C LEU A 166 -3.89 6.17 -24.45
N LYS A 167 -4.06 7.40 -23.97
CA LYS A 167 -4.66 8.48 -24.77
C LYS A 167 -3.64 9.45 -25.35
N ALA A 168 -2.37 9.30 -24.98
CA ALA A 168 -1.29 10.15 -25.45
C ALA A 168 -1.04 9.94 -26.95
N LYS A 169 -0.81 11.06 -27.64
CA LYS A 169 -0.51 11.11 -29.07
C LYS A 169 0.93 11.52 -29.31
N TRP A 170 1.42 11.25 -30.51
CA TRP A 170 2.76 11.67 -30.91
C TRP A 170 2.95 13.19 -30.86
N ASP A 171 1.92 13.94 -31.25
CA ASP A 171 1.93 15.42 -31.23
C ASP A 171 1.86 16.00 -29.81
N ASP A 172 1.58 15.18 -28.78
CA ASP A 172 1.61 15.62 -27.38
C ASP A 172 3.03 15.64 -26.80
N ILE A 173 4.03 15.14 -27.54
CA ILE A 173 5.42 15.03 -27.09
C ILE A 173 6.22 16.26 -27.54
N ASP A 174 6.80 16.96 -26.57
CA ASP A 174 7.89 17.90 -26.80
C ASP A 174 9.22 17.13 -26.65
N TRP A 175 9.86 16.86 -27.79
CA TRP A 175 11.08 16.06 -27.84
C TRP A 175 12.31 16.80 -27.32
N ASP A 176 12.31 18.13 -27.42
CA ASP A 176 13.43 18.97 -27.00
C ASP A 176 13.40 19.18 -25.48
N MET A 177 12.21 19.46 -24.95
CA MET A 177 12.01 19.65 -23.50
C MET A 177 11.83 18.33 -22.74
N GLY A 178 11.64 17.20 -23.43
CA GLY A 178 11.41 15.90 -22.81
C GLY A 178 10.11 15.87 -22.00
N THR A 179 9.02 16.41 -22.54
CA THR A 179 7.73 16.48 -21.82
C THR A 179 6.58 15.89 -22.64
N LEU A 180 5.61 15.30 -21.93
CA LEU A 180 4.37 14.79 -22.50
C LEU A 180 3.18 15.61 -22.00
N PHE A 181 2.43 16.17 -22.93
CA PHE A 181 1.18 16.88 -22.65
C PHE A 181 0.01 15.89 -22.43
N ILE A 182 -0.61 15.91 -21.25
CA ILE A 182 -1.71 14.99 -20.89
C ILE A 182 -3.09 15.68 -20.96
N GLY A 183 -3.12 16.95 -21.39
CA GLY A 183 -4.32 17.76 -21.53
C GLY A 183 -4.66 18.59 -20.29
N LEU A 184 -5.83 19.22 -20.34
CA LEU A 184 -6.33 20.11 -19.29
C LEU A 184 -6.89 19.32 -18.11
N THR A 185 -6.41 19.64 -16.90
CA THR A 185 -6.92 19.08 -15.65
C THR A 185 -8.34 19.58 -15.35
N LYS A 186 -8.97 19.03 -14.30
CA LYS A 186 -10.30 19.47 -13.83
C LYS A 186 -10.38 20.96 -13.43
N ASN A 187 -9.24 21.64 -13.30
CA ASN A 187 -9.15 23.06 -12.95
C ASN A 187 -8.74 23.93 -14.16
N GLY A 188 -8.56 23.35 -15.36
CA GLY A 188 -8.13 24.08 -16.55
C GLY A 188 -6.61 24.24 -16.68
N GLU A 189 -5.80 23.71 -15.78
CA GLU A 189 -4.34 23.75 -15.91
C GLU A 189 -3.84 22.58 -16.75
N PRO A 190 -2.93 22.82 -17.72
CA PRO A 190 -2.31 21.76 -18.49
C PRO A 190 -1.37 20.93 -17.61
N LEU A 191 -1.42 19.61 -17.77
CA LEU A 191 -0.45 18.72 -17.14
C LEU A 191 0.65 18.38 -18.15
N LEU A 192 1.88 18.79 -17.81
CA LEU A 192 3.11 18.35 -18.48
C LEU A 192 3.78 17.29 -17.62
N ALA A 193 3.85 16.07 -18.12
CA ALA A 193 4.57 15.00 -17.45
C ALA A 193 6.01 14.91 -17.97
N PRO A 194 7.02 14.79 -17.09
CA PRO A 194 8.39 14.60 -17.53
C PRO A 194 8.55 13.23 -18.21
N ILE A 195 9.35 13.18 -19.26
CA ILE A 195 9.77 11.95 -19.94
C ILE A 195 11.23 11.71 -19.55
N SER A 196 11.52 10.58 -18.91
CA SER A 196 12.90 10.19 -18.60
C SER A 196 13.67 9.84 -19.88
N ASP A 197 15.00 9.97 -19.87
CA ASP A 197 15.84 9.61 -21.03
C ASP A 197 15.58 8.17 -21.50
N ALA A 198 15.44 7.24 -20.55
CA ALA A 198 15.07 5.86 -20.86
C ALA A 198 13.69 5.73 -21.53
N ALA A 199 12.72 6.57 -21.14
CA ALA A 199 11.42 6.62 -21.82
C ALA A 199 11.54 7.25 -23.21
N MET A 200 12.39 8.26 -23.40
CA MET A 200 12.69 8.85 -24.72
C MET A 200 13.26 7.81 -25.67
N GLU A 201 14.25 7.03 -25.23
CA GLU A 201 14.79 5.93 -26.03
C GLU A 201 13.72 4.88 -26.35
N ARG A 202 12.89 4.52 -25.37
CA ARG A 202 11.79 3.56 -25.60
C ARG A 202 10.76 4.11 -26.58
N LEU A 203 10.46 5.41 -26.56
CA LEU A 203 9.51 6.05 -27.49
C LEU A 203 10.01 6.01 -28.93
N ARG A 204 11.33 6.18 -29.17
CA ARG A 204 11.91 6.18 -30.52
C ARG A 204 11.74 4.85 -31.25
N ILE A 205 11.69 3.74 -30.51
CA ILE A 205 11.57 2.39 -31.10
C ILE A 205 10.13 1.89 -31.25
N ILE A 206 9.13 2.64 -30.75
CA ILE A 206 7.71 2.24 -30.90
C ILE A 206 7.32 2.42 -32.37
N PRO A 207 6.70 1.40 -33.00
CA PRO A 207 6.25 1.53 -34.38
C PRO A 207 5.21 2.65 -34.51
N ARG A 208 5.32 3.45 -35.57
CA ARG A 208 4.31 4.45 -35.94
C ARG A 208 3.36 3.85 -36.97
N THR A 209 2.09 3.69 -36.61
CA THR A 209 1.05 3.27 -37.56
C THR A 209 0.55 4.49 -38.35
N SER A 210 0.57 4.38 -39.69
CA SER A 210 0.01 5.40 -40.58
C SER A 210 -1.46 5.71 -40.21
N GLU A 211 -1.82 6.99 -40.23
CA GLU A 211 -3.14 7.50 -39.85
C GLU A 211 -3.62 7.16 -38.42
N ASN A 212 -2.70 6.81 -37.51
CA ASN A 212 -3.03 6.66 -36.10
C ASN A 212 -2.19 7.61 -35.24
N PRO A 213 -2.79 8.65 -34.63
CA PRO A 213 -2.02 9.65 -33.89
C PRO A 213 -1.54 9.14 -32.52
N TYR A 214 -2.06 8.03 -32.02
CA TYR A 214 -1.78 7.55 -30.68
C TYR A 214 -0.41 6.86 -30.57
N ILE A 215 0.30 7.08 -29.46
CA ILE A 215 1.57 6.40 -29.17
C ILE A 215 1.33 4.89 -29.01
N ILE A 216 0.27 4.52 -28.29
CA ILE A 216 -0.11 3.12 -28.02
C ILE A 216 -1.36 2.77 -28.81
N CYS A 217 -1.17 2.26 -30.04
CA CYS A 217 -2.26 1.96 -30.96
C CYS A 217 -3.08 0.73 -30.54
N GLY A 218 -4.38 0.79 -30.82
CA GLY A 218 -5.30 -0.34 -30.68
C GLY A 218 -5.46 -1.11 -31.98
N LYS A 219 -6.27 -2.18 -31.92
CA LYS A 219 -6.59 -3.01 -33.11
C LYS A 219 -7.46 -2.27 -34.14
N LEU A 220 -8.27 -1.30 -33.69
CA LEU A 220 -9.15 -0.51 -34.55
C LEU A 220 -8.39 0.69 -35.13
N ARG A 221 -8.55 0.97 -36.42
CA ARG A 221 -7.92 2.11 -37.12
C ARG A 221 -8.20 3.43 -36.39
N GLY A 222 -7.15 4.24 -36.21
CA GLY A 222 -7.24 5.54 -35.56
C GLY A 222 -7.67 5.51 -34.08
N LYS A 223 -7.63 4.35 -33.42
CA LYS A 223 -7.95 4.20 -32.00
C LYS A 223 -6.72 3.76 -31.22
N HIS A 224 -6.68 4.17 -29.96
CA HIS A 224 -5.72 3.69 -28.99
C HIS A 224 -6.09 2.31 -28.43
N LEU A 225 -5.14 1.65 -27.78
CA LEU A 225 -5.41 0.40 -27.07
C LEU A 225 -6.40 0.65 -25.91
N SER A 226 -7.40 -0.21 -25.75
CA SER A 226 -8.48 -0.02 -24.78
C SER A 226 -8.05 -0.28 -23.33
N GLY A 227 -6.99 -1.07 -23.14
CA GLY A 227 -6.44 -1.38 -21.82
C GLY A 227 -5.25 -2.33 -21.90
N LEU A 228 -4.46 -2.35 -20.83
CA LEU A 228 -3.29 -3.22 -20.68
C LEU A 228 -3.54 -4.41 -19.74
N GLY A 229 -4.79 -4.61 -19.28
CA GLY A 229 -5.10 -5.57 -18.22
C GLY A 229 -4.79 -7.02 -18.58
N GLU A 230 -5.15 -7.46 -19.79
CA GLU A 230 -4.90 -8.83 -20.24
C GLU A 230 -3.42 -9.09 -20.58
N PRO A 231 -2.73 -8.23 -21.38
CA PRO A 231 -1.28 -8.35 -21.57
C PRO A 231 -0.52 -8.39 -20.24
N PHE A 232 -0.82 -7.46 -19.33
CA PHE A 232 -0.18 -7.42 -18.02
C PHE A 232 -0.39 -8.71 -17.21
N ARG A 233 -1.60 -9.29 -17.24
CA ARG A 233 -1.86 -10.58 -16.58
C ARG A 233 -1.04 -11.73 -17.19
N ARG A 234 -0.84 -11.74 -18.50
CA ARG A 234 0.04 -12.73 -19.17
C ARG A 234 1.49 -12.54 -18.74
N THR A 235 1.99 -11.30 -18.74
CA THR A 235 3.34 -10.95 -18.26
C THR A 235 3.55 -11.43 -16.82
N LEU A 236 2.61 -11.15 -15.92
CA LEU A 236 2.69 -11.60 -14.52
C LEU A 236 2.72 -13.13 -14.39
N LYS A 237 1.86 -13.83 -15.14
CA LYS A 237 1.83 -15.31 -15.15
C LYS A 237 3.18 -15.88 -15.58
N ARG A 238 3.76 -15.33 -16.66
CA ARG A 238 5.07 -15.73 -17.18
C ARG A 238 6.22 -15.41 -16.21
N ALA A 239 6.18 -14.27 -15.53
CA ALA A 239 7.18 -13.88 -14.55
C ALA A 239 7.11 -14.66 -13.21
N GLY A 240 6.03 -15.44 -13.00
CA GLY A 240 5.72 -16.08 -11.72
C GLY A 240 5.33 -15.07 -10.63
N LEU A 241 4.79 -13.91 -11.01
CA LEU A 241 4.46 -12.83 -10.09
C LEU A 241 2.96 -12.80 -9.80
N VAL A 242 2.62 -12.73 -8.52
CA VAL A 242 1.23 -12.70 -8.06
C VAL A 242 0.91 -11.40 -7.35
N ASN A 243 -0.39 -11.12 -7.23
CA ASN A 243 -0.91 -9.98 -6.48
C ASN A 243 -0.27 -8.66 -6.94
N LEU A 244 -0.21 -8.42 -8.25
CA LEU A 244 0.15 -7.13 -8.85
C LEU A 244 -0.99 -6.62 -9.72
N ARG A 245 -1.21 -5.31 -9.72
CA ARG A 245 -2.16 -4.59 -10.57
C ARG A 245 -1.39 -3.64 -11.47
N ILE A 246 -1.95 -3.28 -12.62
CA ILE A 246 -1.27 -2.34 -13.55
C ILE A 246 -0.91 -1.01 -12.86
N HIS A 247 -1.74 -0.56 -11.91
CA HIS A 247 -1.47 0.65 -11.14
C HIS A 247 -0.31 0.51 -10.15
N ASP A 248 0.11 -0.72 -9.82
CA ASP A 248 1.28 -0.96 -8.98
C ASP A 248 2.59 -0.64 -9.73
N LEU A 249 2.59 -0.54 -11.07
CA LEU A 249 3.74 -0.04 -11.84
C LEU A 249 4.04 1.42 -11.47
N ARG A 250 3.00 2.24 -11.46
CA ARG A 250 3.09 3.62 -10.98
C ARG A 250 3.48 3.71 -9.50
N ARG A 251 3.01 2.79 -8.66
CA ARG A 251 3.47 2.70 -7.26
C ARG A 251 4.94 2.31 -7.16
N THR A 252 5.44 1.51 -8.09
CA THR A 252 6.85 1.12 -8.17
C THR A 252 7.71 2.35 -8.40
N VAL A 253 7.35 3.21 -9.36
CA VAL A 253 8.03 4.49 -9.58
C VAL A 253 8.08 5.33 -8.30
N GLY A 254 6.93 5.55 -7.64
CA GLY A 254 6.89 6.34 -6.40
C GLY A 254 7.66 5.72 -5.24
N SER A 255 7.59 4.39 -5.08
CA SER A 255 8.33 3.68 -4.03
C SER A 255 9.83 3.73 -4.27
N TRP A 256 10.29 3.54 -5.52
CA TRP A 256 11.71 3.56 -5.85
C TRP A 256 12.30 4.97 -5.73
N LEU A 257 11.61 6.00 -6.24
CA LEU A 257 12.05 7.39 -6.02
C LEU A 257 12.15 7.73 -4.53
N ALA A 258 11.23 7.22 -3.70
CA ALA A 258 11.32 7.41 -2.25
C ALA A 258 12.51 6.65 -1.63
N GLN A 259 12.81 5.44 -2.11
CA GLN A 259 13.98 4.67 -1.71
C GLN A 259 15.29 5.32 -2.16
N ASP A 260 15.28 6.05 -3.26
CA ASP A 260 16.41 6.84 -3.77
C ASP A 260 16.58 8.18 -3.03
N GLY A 261 15.67 8.50 -2.10
CA GLY A 261 15.78 9.67 -1.23
C GLY A 261 15.16 10.94 -1.77
N GLN A 262 14.40 10.84 -2.86
CA GLN A 262 13.70 11.99 -3.42
C GLN A 262 12.63 12.51 -2.46
N SER A 263 12.43 13.82 -2.44
CA SER A 263 11.44 14.45 -1.57
C SER A 263 10.01 14.00 -1.93
N LEU A 264 9.13 13.92 -0.93
CA LEU A 264 7.72 13.58 -1.17
C LEU A 264 7.01 14.62 -2.05
N HIS A 265 7.50 15.86 -2.07
CA HIS A 265 7.00 16.89 -2.99
C HIS A 265 7.31 16.51 -4.43
N LEU A 266 8.59 16.27 -4.75
CA LEU A 266 9.03 15.90 -6.08
C LEU A 266 8.36 14.61 -6.56
N ILE A 267 8.23 13.60 -5.71
CA ILE A 267 7.51 12.36 -6.04
C ILE A 267 6.03 12.66 -6.35
N GLY A 268 5.42 13.58 -5.60
CA GLY A 268 4.06 14.06 -5.83
C GLY A 268 3.92 14.71 -7.20
N ASP A 269 4.87 15.53 -7.61
CA ASP A 269 4.90 16.25 -8.88
C ASP A 269 5.12 15.29 -10.06
N VAL A 270 6.14 14.44 -9.98
CA VAL A 270 6.45 13.42 -11.01
C VAL A 270 5.24 12.52 -11.25
N LEU A 271 4.57 12.09 -10.18
CA LEU A 271 3.37 11.28 -10.31
C LEU A 271 2.14 12.15 -10.62
N ASN A 272 2.15 13.47 -10.46
CA ASN A 272 0.95 14.30 -10.53
C ASN A 272 -0.15 13.85 -9.54
N HIS A 273 0.19 13.92 -8.25
CA HIS A 273 -0.73 13.75 -7.13
C HIS A 273 -1.32 15.10 -6.71
N ARG A 274 -2.63 15.25 -6.84
CA ARG A 274 -3.34 16.46 -6.40
C ARG A 274 -3.38 16.64 -4.88
N ASP A 275 -3.45 15.53 -4.13
CA ASP A 275 -3.51 15.56 -2.67
C ASP A 275 -2.18 15.04 -2.11
N PRO A 276 -1.40 15.86 -1.39
CA PRO A 276 -0.15 15.45 -0.75
C PRO A 276 -0.30 14.22 0.16
N LYS A 277 -1.49 13.99 0.75
CA LYS A 277 -1.78 12.77 1.54
C LYS A 277 -1.63 11.49 0.72
N THR A 278 -1.79 11.55 -0.60
CA THR A 278 -1.57 10.41 -1.50
C THR A 278 -0.09 10.01 -1.53
N THR A 279 0.81 10.99 -1.48
CA THR A 279 2.27 10.78 -1.53
C THR A 279 2.86 10.47 -0.16
N ALA A 280 2.21 10.92 0.93
CA ALA A 280 2.62 10.62 2.31
C ALA A 280 2.79 9.12 2.59
N GLY A 281 2.10 8.25 1.84
CA GLY A 281 2.26 6.80 1.93
C GLY A 281 3.66 6.28 1.62
N TYR A 282 4.48 7.04 0.87
CA TYR A 282 5.86 6.66 0.55
C TYR A 282 6.88 7.02 1.64
N ALA A 283 6.52 7.87 2.60
CA ALA A 283 7.42 8.33 3.67
C ALA A 283 8.06 7.19 4.48
N TYR A 284 7.38 6.04 4.56
CA TYR A 284 7.91 4.85 5.23
C TYR A 284 9.26 4.37 4.66
N PHE A 285 9.50 4.54 3.36
CA PHE A 285 10.74 4.12 2.70
C PHE A 285 11.95 4.98 3.07
N GLN A 286 11.74 6.16 3.65
CA GLN A 286 12.80 7.12 3.98
C GLN A 286 13.31 6.96 5.42
N THR A 287 12.96 5.90 6.14
CA THR A 287 13.34 5.75 7.56
C THR A 287 14.85 5.77 7.78
N GLN A 288 15.61 5.08 6.92
CA GLN A 288 17.07 5.06 6.99
C GLN A 288 17.67 6.43 6.63
N GLN A 289 17.16 7.07 5.58
CA GLN A 289 17.58 8.42 5.17
C GLN A 289 17.27 9.49 6.22
N ARG A 290 16.14 9.38 6.92
CA ARG A 290 15.80 10.27 8.05
C ARG A 290 16.84 10.15 9.16
N ARG A 291 17.32 8.93 9.44
CA ARG A 291 18.40 8.70 10.40
C ARG A 291 19.71 9.30 9.90
N GLU A 292 20.09 9.07 8.65
CA GLU A 292 21.32 9.63 8.07
C GLU A 292 21.32 11.16 8.06
N ALA A 293 20.20 11.79 7.68
CA ALA A 293 20.02 13.24 7.75
C ALA A 293 20.19 13.77 9.18
N LEU A 294 19.62 13.07 10.17
CA LEU A 294 19.76 13.42 11.58
C LEU A 294 21.20 13.23 12.08
N THR A 295 21.87 12.13 11.69
CA THR A 295 23.28 11.88 11.98
C THR A 295 24.15 13.00 11.42
N GLY A 296 23.95 13.39 10.16
CA GLY A 296 24.70 14.48 9.52
C GLY A 296 24.44 15.85 10.18
N HIS A 297 23.21 16.11 10.62
CA HIS A 297 22.93 17.29 11.45
C HIS A 297 23.67 17.24 12.79
N GLY A 298 23.58 16.12 13.51
CA GLY A 298 24.26 15.93 14.80
C GLY A 298 25.78 16.10 14.69
N ASN A 299 26.40 15.53 13.67
CA ASN A 299 27.84 15.68 13.42
C ASN A 299 28.23 17.15 13.19
N ARG A 300 27.41 17.93 12.48
CA ARG A 300 27.65 19.37 12.29
C ARG A 300 27.55 20.15 13.59
N VAL A 301 26.56 19.83 14.44
CA VAL A 301 26.43 20.45 15.76
C VAL A 301 27.65 20.14 16.63
N LEU A 302 28.09 18.88 16.66
CA LEU A 302 29.27 18.44 17.42
C LEU A 302 30.58 19.07 16.92
N ALA A 303 30.71 19.29 15.60
CA ALA A 303 31.88 19.95 15.04
C ALA A 303 32.01 21.40 15.55
N LEU A 304 30.87 22.09 15.74
CA LEU A 304 30.82 23.46 16.27
C LEU A 304 30.85 23.51 17.82
N THR A 305 30.75 22.37 18.50
CA THR A 305 30.80 22.32 19.97
C THR A 305 32.22 22.64 20.47
N PRO A 306 32.37 23.60 21.41
CA PRO A 306 33.65 23.90 22.06
C PRO A 306 34.28 22.64 22.64
N THR A 307 35.61 22.52 22.52
CA THR A 307 36.35 21.29 22.86
C THR A 307 36.10 20.79 24.29
N HIS A 308 35.88 21.71 25.24
CA HIS A 308 35.61 21.41 26.64
C HIS A 308 34.19 20.86 26.91
N LEU A 309 33.26 20.99 25.95
CA LEU A 309 31.89 20.45 26.01
C LEU A 309 31.71 19.22 25.11
N ARG A 310 32.74 18.82 24.36
CA ARG A 310 32.71 17.58 23.58
C ARG A 310 32.75 16.42 24.55
N MET A 311 31.70 15.60 24.56
CA MET A 311 31.77 14.30 25.23
C MET A 311 32.91 13.49 24.59
N PRO A 312 33.66 12.67 25.37
CA PRO A 312 34.62 11.75 24.79
C PRO A 312 33.90 10.90 23.75
N ALA A 313 34.44 10.84 22.54
CA ALA A 313 33.90 9.98 21.50
C ALA A 313 33.74 8.58 22.09
N ALA A 314 32.55 7.98 21.95
CA ALA A 314 32.38 6.58 22.29
C ALA A 314 33.56 5.80 21.67
N PRO A 315 34.21 4.88 22.41
CA PRO A 315 35.37 4.18 21.91
C PRO A 315 35.04 3.67 20.51
N THR A 316 35.91 3.98 19.54
CA THR A 316 35.79 3.55 18.15
C THR A 316 35.84 2.03 18.10
N GLY A 317 34.73 1.39 18.43
CA GLY A 317 34.46 0.02 18.14
C GLY A 317 34.25 -0.07 16.64
N ILE A 318 35.29 -0.52 15.95
CA ILE A 318 35.26 -1.16 14.62
C ILE A 318 34.44 -0.36 13.59
N SER A 319 35.15 0.37 12.73
CA SER A 319 34.57 0.95 11.52
C SER A 319 33.84 -0.14 10.73
N ALA A 320 32.60 0.13 10.32
CA ALA A 320 31.80 -0.80 9.49
C ALA A 320 32.46 -1.12 8.13
N SER A 321 33.55 -0.43 7.77
CA SER A 321 34.39 -0.71 6.60
C SER A 321 35.33 -1.91 6.78
N THR A 322 35.55 -2.43 8.00
CA THR A 322 36.43 -3.58 8.24
C THR A 322 35.67 -4.93 8.14
N LEU A 323 34.39 -4.92 7.76
CA LEU A 323 33.52 -6.10 7.69
C LEU A 323 32.94 -6.39 6.30
N LEU A 324 33.51 -5.82 5.23
CA LEU A 324 33.16 -6.21 3.86
C LEU A 324 34.26 -7.12 3.30
N PRO A 325 33.96 -8.35 2.87
CA PRO A 325 34.82 -9.09 1.96
C PRO A 325 34.87 -8.33 0.64
N THR A 326 36.09 -8.18 0.12
CA THR A 326 36.38 -7.71 -1.24
C THR A 326 35.53 -8.51 -2.24
N ALA A 327 34.92 -7.79 -3.18
CA ALA A 327 34.08 -8.34 -4.22
C ALA A 327 34.90 -9.23 -5.17
N GLU A 328 34.65 -10.54 -5.15
CA GLU A 328 34.95 -11.45 -6.25
C GLU A 328 34.13 -12.74 -6.06
N ALA A 329 32.94 -12.78 -6.64
CA ALA A 329 32.24 -14.02 -6.95
C ALA A 329 31.14 -13.76 -7.98
N GLU A 330 31.33 -14.31 -9.18
CA GLU A 330 30.37 -14.36 -10.28
C GLU A 330 29.07 -15.13 -9.92
N PRO A 331 27.97 -14.92 -10.66
CA PRO A 331 26.66 -15.42 -10.26
C PRO A 331 26.47 -16.88 -10.66
N VAL A 332 26.13 -17.74 -9.70
CA VAL A 332 25.67 -19.11 -9.97
C VAL A 332 24.13 -19.17 -9.89
N ILE A 333 23.55 -19.68 -10.98
CA ILE A 333 22.12 -19.88 -11.25
C ILE A 333 21.49 -20.79 -10.18
N ALA A 334 20.29 -20.44 -9.68
CA ALA A 334 19.52 -21.32 -8.80
C ALA A 334 18.19 -21.73 -9.45
N THR A 335 18.07 -23.05 -9.64
CA THR A 335 16.87 -23.80 -10.03
C THR A 335 15.86 -23.96 -8.88
N GLU A 336 14.69 -24.46 -9.27
CA GLU A 336 13.36 -24.43 -8.68
C GLU A 336 13.13 -25.03 -7.26
N ASN A 337 12.10 -24.47 -6.59
CA ASN A 337 11.18 -25.06 -5.62
C ASN A 337 11.73 -25.90 -4.45
N SER A 338 12.00 -25.22 -3.33
CA SER A 338 11.82 -25.77 -1.97
C SER A 338 11.54 -24.62 -1.01
N THR A 339 10.67 -24.82 -0.01
CA THR A 339 10.44 -23.85 1.07
C THR A 339 11.73 -23.72 1.89
N ALA A 340 12.59 -22.78 1.48
CA ALA A 340 13.90 -22.60 2.09
C ALA A 340 13.75 -22.32 3.60
N ARG A 341 14.16 -23.28 4.43
CA ARG A 341 14.30 -23.12 5.88
C ARG A 341 15.68 -22.53 6.14
N TYR A 342 15.73 -21.25 6.47
CA TYR A 342 16.96 -20.55 6.81
C TYR A 342 17.38 -20.89 8.24
N ARG A 343 18.69 -21.06 8.45
CA ARG A 343 19.29 -21.27 9.78
C ARG A 343 20.00 -19.98 10.16
N HIS A 344 19.59 -19.40 11.28
CA HIS A 344 20.24 -18.23 11.86
C HIS A 344 21.01 -18.67 13.10
N TYR A 345 22.23 -18.16 13.24
CA TYR A 345 23.11 -18.43 14.36
C TYR A 345 23.39 -17.11 15.07
N PHE A 346 23.18 -17.09 16.38
CA PHE A 346 23.44 -15.92 17.22
C PHE A 346 24.31 -16.33 18.39
N ARG A 347 25.32 -15.51 18.72
CA ARG A 347 25.92 -15.61 20.05
C ARG A 347 24.90 -15.12 21.08
N ARG A 348 25.00 -15.62 22.30
CA ARG A 348 24.06 -15.30 23.38
C ARG A 348 23.96 -13.79 23.64
N ASP A 349 25.10 -13.09 23.62
CA ASP A 349 25.17 -11.65 23.87
C ASP A 349 24.57 -10.83 22.72
N ASP A 350 24.72 -11.31 21.48
CA ASP A 350 24.16 -10.65 20.29
C ASP A 350 22.63 -10.77 20.27
N LEU A 351 22.11 -11.95 20.63
CA LEU A 351 20.67 -12.16 20.75
C LEU A 351 20.07 -11.33 21.90
N TYR A 352 20.80 -11.18 23.02
CA TYR A 352 20.43 -10.27 24.11
C TYR A 352 20.35 -8.82 23.61
N ARG A 353 21.40 -8.29 22.98
CA ARG A 353 21.36 -6.92 22.43
C ARG A 353 20.21 -6.73 21.44
N LEU A 354 19.93 -7.73 20.61
CA LEU A 354 18.87 -7.67 19.61
C LEU A 354 17.48 -7.53 20.26
N VAL A 355 17.16 -8.36 21.26
CA VAL A 355 15.84 -8.31 21.94
C VAL A 355 15.62 -7.08 22.81
N TRP A 356 16.68 -6.34 23.16
CA TRP A 356 16.62 -5.08 23.89
C TRP A 356 16.77 -3.83 22.99
N THR A 357 16.99 -4.02 21.69
CA THR A 357 17.02 -2.94 20.67
C THR A 357 15.81 -2.96 19.75
N SER A 358 15.08 -4.07 19.67
CA SER A 358 13.83 -4.16 18.91
C SER A 358 12.80 -5.08 19.58
N PRO A 359 11.49 -4.84 19.39
CA PRO A 359 10.45 -5.73 19.88
C PRO A 359 10.61 -7.17 19.36
N VAL A 360 10.37 -8.16 20.23
CA VAL A 360 10.48 -9.60 19.91
C VAL A 360 9.59 -10.00 18.73
N SER A 361 8.43 -9.36 18.57
CA SER A 361 7.53 -9.56 17.43
C SER A 361 8.15 -9.13 16.10
N GLU A 362 8.86 -8.01 16.09
CA GLU A 362 9.55 -7.50 14.90
C GLU A 362 10.75 -8.40 14.53
N ILE A 363 11.53 -8.82 15.54
CA ILE A 363 12.65 -9.75 15.34
C ILE A 363 12.14 -11.10 14.82
N ALA A 364 11.05 -11.62 15.39
CA ALA A 364 10.44 -12.86 14.95
C ALA A 364 9.94 -12.77 13.50
N GLU A 365 9.29 -11.66 13.14
CA GLU A 365 8.86 -11.41 11.76
C GLU A 365 10.04 -11.33 10.78
N ARG A 366 11.15 -10.71 11.19
CA ARG A 366 12.39 -10.59 10.39
C ARG A 366 13.05 -11.94 10.16
N LEU A 367 13.12 -12.77 11.19
CA LEU A 367 13.67 -14.12 11.11
C LEU A 367 12.68 -15.14 10.53
N GLY A 368 11.44 -14.75 10.27
CA GLY A 368 10.41 -15.67 9.78
C GLY A 368 10.11 -16.81 10.76
N VAL A 369 10.14 -16.52 12.06
CA VAL A 369 9.79 -17.42 13.17
C VAL A 369 8.59 -16.88 13.96
N SER A 370 7.99 -17.71 14.82
CA SER A 370 6.98 -17.20 15.76
C SER A 370 7.64 -16.45 16.92
N ASP A 371 7.00 -15.37 17.35
CA ASP A 371 7.33 -14.60 18.56
C ASP A 371 7.42 -15.49 19.81
N VAL A 372 6.49 -16.43 19.95
CA VAL A 372 6.49 -17.44 21.02
C VAL A 372 7.71 -18.37 20.90
N GLY A 373 8.11 -18.75 19.68
CA GLY A 373 9.28 -19.60 19.44
C GLY A 373 10.59 -18.90 19.80
N LEU A 374 10.73 -17.63 19.41
CA LEU A 374 11.88 -16.81 19.77
C LEU A 374 11.96 -16.56 21.29
N ALA A 375 10.82 -16.29 21.93
CA ALA A 375 10.75 -16.12 23.38
C ALA A 375 11.07 -17.40 24.16
N LYS A 376 10.69 -18.58 23.64
CA LYS A 376 11.09 -19.88 24.23
C LYS A 376 12.60 -20.08 24.16
N LEU A 377 13.24 -19.71 23.04
CA LEU A 377 14.70 -19.80 22.91
C LEU A 377 15.41 -18.88 23.91
N CYS A 378 14.98 -17.62 24.02
CA CYS A 378 15.57 -16.66 24.95
C CYS A 378 15.48 -17.15 26.40
N ARG A 379 14.32 -17.71 26.80
CA ARG A 379 14.15 -18.31 28.14
C ARG A 379 15.10 -19.48 28.39
N ARG A 380 15.28 -20.39 27.41
CA ARG A 380 16.19 -21.53 27.54
C ARG A 380 17.66 -21.11 27.60
N ALA A 381 18.01 -20.00 26.95
CA ALA A 381 19.35 -19.41 27.01
C ALA A 381 19.53 -18.45 28.19
N GLU A 382 18.55 -18.32 29.10
CA GLU A 382 18.54 -17.35 30.20
C GLU A 382 18.80 -15.89 29.76
N ILE A 383 18.31 -15.52 28.58
CA ILE A 383 18.33 -14.16 28.06
C ILE A 383 17.08 -13.45 28.57
N PRO A 384 17.20 -12.40 29.41
CA PRO A 384 16.03 -11.66 29.88
C PRO A 384 15.38 -10.92 28.71
N LEU A 385 14.05 -10.93 28.68
CA LEU A 385 13.25 -10.21 27.69
C LEU A 385 12.67 -8.93 28.30
N PRO A 386 12.43 -7.88 27.50
CA PRO A 386 11.74 -6.69 27.97
C PRO A 386 10.37 -7.01 28.59
N GLY A 387 10.10 -6.44 29.78
CA GLY A 387 8.83 -6.62 30.49
C GLY A 387 7.63 -6.02 29.74
N ARG A 388 6.41 -6.40 30.16
CA ARG A 388 5.18 -5.83 29.57
C ARG A 388 5.19 -4.31 29.74
N GLY A 389 4.99 -3.58 28.64
CA GLY A 389 4.98 -2.11 28.62
C GLY A 389 6.37 -1.47 28.51
N TYR A 390 7.49 -2.21 28.50
CA TYR A 390 8.83 -1.65 28.32
C TYR A 390 8.92 -0.77 27.07
N TRP A 391 8.52 -1.32 25.91
CA TRP A 391 8.58 -0.59 24.64
C TRP A 391 7.64 0.62 24.58
N GLN A 392 6.48 0.55 25.25
CA GLN A 392 5.56 1.70 25.37
C GLN A 392 6.18 2.83 26.20
N ARG A 393 6.95 2.49 27.24
CA ARG A 393 7.68 3.46 28.07
C ARG A 393 8.87 4.06 27.32
N CYS A 394 9.59 3.28 26.52
CA CYS A 394 10.64 3.77 25.63
C CYS A 394 10.09 4.71 24.55
N GLU A 395 8.95 4.38 23.92
CA GLU A 395 8.26 5.27 22.97
C GLU A 395 7.77 6.57 23.62
N ALA A 396 7.39 6.51 24.90
CA ALA A 396 7.02 7.68 25.70
C ALA A 396 8.23 8.49 26.22
N GLY A 397 9.45 8.16 25.81
CA GLY A 397 10.67 8.87 26.17
C GLY A 397 11.16 8.64 27.61
N GLN A 398 10.66 7.61 28.31
CA GLN A 398 11.15 7.26 29.64
C GLN A 398 12.45 6.45 29.56
N ALA A 399 13.45 6.83 30.36
CA ALA A 399 14.66 6.03 30.54
C ALA A 399 14.32 4.79 31.37
N VAL A 400 14.37 3.62 30.74
CA VAL A 400 14.16 2.32 31.41
C VAL A 400 15.39 1.47 31.15
N GLU A 401 16.12 1.15 32.22
CA GLU A 401 17.36 0.36 32.13
C GLU A 401 17.08 -1.11 31.78
N PRO A 402 17.84 -1.71 30.84
CA PRO A 402 17.74 -3.13 30.54
C PRO A 402 18.09 -4.02 31.73
N THR A 403 17.40 -5.15 31.87
CA THR A 403 17.80 -6.16 32.86
C THR A 403 19.12 -6.80 32.41
N PRO A 404 20.19 -6.77 33.23
CA PRO A 404 21.50 -7.26 32.83
C PRO A 404 21.48 -8.75 32.49
N LEU A 405 22.28 -9.12 31.50
CA LEU A 405 22.43 -10.51 31.07
C LEU A 405 23.13 -11.33 32.17
N ARG A 406 22.45 -12.35 32.68
CA ARG A 406 23.00 -13.28 33.70
C ARG A 406 24.05 -14.22 33.09
N GLU A 407 24.83 -14.90 33.91
CA GLU A 407 25.79 -15.91 33.44
C GLU A 407 25.10 -17.00 32.60
N ALA A 408 25.83 -17.59 31.66
CA ALA A 408 25.27 -18.61 30.78
C ALA A 408 25.03 -19.92 31.55
N PRO A 409 23.91 -20.63 31.31
CA PRO A 409 23.66 -21.92 31.94
C PRO A 409 24.74 -22.94 31.52
N LYS A 410 25.17 -23.78 32.47
CA LYS A 410 26.20 -24.80 32.25
C LYS A 410 25.77 -25.75 31.10
N GLY A 411 26.61 -25.88 30.08
CA GLY A 411 26.36 -26.73 28.91
C GLY A 411 25.60 -26.07 27.75
N LEU A 412 25.36 -24.75 27.78
CA LEU A 412 24.81 -24.02 26.64
C LEU A 412 25.83 -23.94 25.49
N ALA A 413 25.39 -24.26 24.28
CA ALA A 413 26.23 -24.12 23.09
C ALA A 413 26.59 -22.64 22.83
N GLU A 414 27.82 -22.39 22.35
CA GLU A 414 28.31 -21.04 22.04
C GLU A 414 27.40 -20.29 21.03
N TRP A 415 26.78 -21.04 20.12
CA TRP A 415 25.91 -20.52 19.08
C TRP A 415 24.46 -20.99 19.25
N LEU A 416 23.54 -20.03 19.42
CA LEU A 416 22.11 -20.24 19.48
C LEU A 416 21.54 -20.34 18.06
N ARG A 417 20.94 -21.49 17.74
CA ARG A 417 20.38 -21.78 16.42
C ARG A 417 18.87 -21.51 16.35
N ILE A 418 18.44 -20.71 15.38
CA ILE A 418 17.05 -20.41 15.06
C ILE A 418 16.75 -20.89 13.64
N ARG A 419 15.62 -21.58 13.42
CA ARG A 419 15.17 -22.02 12.09
C ARG A 419 14.00 -21.14 11.64
N GLY A 420 14.19 -20.41 10.56
CA GLY A 420 13.27 -19.40 10.03
C GLY A 420 12.85 -19.64 8.58
N SER A 421 11.77 -18.99 8.17
CA SER A 421 11.25 -19.04 6.78
C SER A 421 11.69 -17.86 5.90
N LYS A 422 12.46 -16.93 6.47
CA LYS A 422 12.99 -15.75 5.76
C LYS A 422 14.51 -15.65 5.92
N PRO A 423 15.25 -15.23 4.89
CA PRO A 423 16.67 -14.90 5.05
C PRO A 423 16.80 -13.64 5.89
N ALA A 424 17.65 -13.66 6.93
CA ALA A 424 17.96 -12.47 7.71
C ALA A 424 19.06 -11.70 7.00
N ALA A 425 18.83 -10.42 6.70
CA ALA A 425 19.90 -9.54 6.25
C ALA A 425 20.93 -9.39 7.39
N GLY A 426 22.16 -9.87 7.17
CA GLY A 426 23.30 -9.67 8.08
C GLY A 426 23.66 -10.82 9.03
N THR A 427 23.22 -12.06 8.80
CA THR A 427 23.74 -13.23 9.53
C THR A 427 24.57 -14.10 8.58
N GLN A 428 25.82 -14.41 8.94
CA GLN A 428 26.68 -15.32 8.18
C GLN A 428 25.95 -16.65 7.94
N MET A 429 25.80 -17.02 6.67
CA MET A 429 25.38 -18.37 6.27
C MET A 429 26.65 -19.21 6.09
N ILE A 430 26.85 -20.21 6.93
CA ILE A 430 27.89 -21.23 6.73
C ILE A 430 27.23 -22.45 6.06
N PRO A 431 27.62 -22.84 4.82
CA PRO A 431 27.20 -24.09 4.21
C PRO A 431 27.84 -25.28 4.91
N MET A 432 27.11 -26.39 4.97
CA MET A 432 27.59 -27.65 5.52
C MET A 432 28.47 -28.35 4.48
N ALA A 433 29.78 -28.30 4.65
CA ALA A 433 30.73 -29.30 4.15
C ALA A 433 31.97 -29.27 5.06
N GLU A 434 32.38 -30.45 5.51
CA GLU A 434 33.61 -30.75 6.26
C GLU A 434 33.67 -30.34 7.75
N ALA A 435 33.16 -31.23 8.60
CA ALA A 435 33.95 -31.84 9.68
C ALA A 435 33.17 -33.04 10.25
N ALA A 436 33.88 -34.12 10.54
CA ALA A 436 33.39 -35.37 11.11
C ALA A 436 32.68 -35.20 12.47
#